data_AF-A0A9P1KDD3-F1
#
_entry.id   AF-A0A9P1KDD3-F1
#
_cell.length_a   1.000
_cell.length_b   1.000
_cell.length_c   1.000
_cell.angle_alpha   90.00
_cell.angle_beta   90.00
_cell.angle_gamma   90.00
#
_symmetry.space_group_name_H-M   'P 1'
#
loop_
_entity.id
_entity.type
_entity.pdbx_description
1 polymer ?
#
loop_
_entity_poly.entity_id
_entity_poly.type
_entity_poly.pdbx_seq_one_letter_code
_entity_poly.pdbx_strand_id
1 'polypeptide(L)'
;MGRDWLSYLLIDPEVPFRLRIRHSELISPKLGGTRRSGERMFDSLRPGEFRQLSGRRWVWGRQVYVIGSRLADSGELLILITNACPETALPDYARRWGIENLFGALKTRGFCLESTHFKDPERLSRLLALLSLAFTWAMKVGLWIHQGSPIPLKAHGRRSQSLFRTGFDFLRRTFSNLPLFSGRFHQALQLLSCT
;
A
#
# COMPACT_ATOMS: atom_id res chain seq x y z
N MET A 1 -15.10 -13.40 -9.67
CA MET A 1 -14.25 -12.19 -9.57
C MET A 1 -12.78 -12.47 -9.88
N GLY A 2 -12.04 -13.29 -9.10
CA GLY A 2 -10.59 -13.47 -9.33
C GLY A 2 -10.20 -13.97 -10.73
N ARG A 3 -10.89 -15.01 -11.23
CA ARG A 3 -10.65 -15.60 -12.56
C ARG A 3 -10.96 -14.66 -13.71
N ASP A 4 -12.09 -13.98 -13.66
CA ASP A 4 -12.56 -13.09 -14.73
C ASP A 4 -11.66 -11.85 -14.79
N TRP A 5 -11.29 -11.30 -13.64
CA TRP A 5 -10.36 -10.19 -13.54
C TRP A 5 -8.96 -10.55 -14.03
N LEU A 6 -8.43 -11.70 -13.61
CA LEU A 6 -7.15 -12.19 -14.11
C LEU A 6 -7.19 -12.41 -15.63
N SER A 7 -8.32 -12.90 -16.15
CA SER A 7 -8.51 -13.08 -17.59
C SER A 7 -8.51 -11.72 -18.30
N TYR A 8 -9.24 -10.73 -17.78
CA TYR A 8 -9.29 -9.38 -18.32
C TYR A 8 -7.91 -8.73 -18.41
N LEU A 9 -7.08 -8.85 -17.38
CA LEU A 9 -5.72 -8.27 -17.37
C LEU A 9 -4.77 -8.91 -18.40
N LEU A 10 -5.12 -10.09 -18.91
CA LEU A 10 -4.37 -10.82 -19.92
C LEU A 10 -4.99 -10.68 -21.32
N ILE A 11 -6.02 -9.84 -21.49
CA ILE A 11 -6.55 -9.45 -22.80
C ILE A 11 -5.66 -8.38 -23.40
N ASP A 12 -5.55 -8.34 -24.73
CA ASP A 12 -4.74 -7.37 -25.48
C ASP A 12 -5.20 -5.91 -25.27
N PRO A 13 -4.29 -4.97 -24.95
CA PRO A 13 -2.89 -5.20 -24.58
C PRO A 13 -2.76 -5.78 -23.17
N GLU A 14 -1.89 -6.78 -23.01
CA GLU A 14 -1.63 -7.38 -21.69
C GLU A 14 -1.20 -6.30 -20.68
N VAL A 15 -1.90 -6.22 -19.56
CA VAL A 15 -1.59 -5.27 -18.49
C VAL A 15 -0.67 -5.95 -17.48
N PRO A 16 0.55 -5.43 -17.21
CA PRO A 16 1.40 -5.95 -16.15
C PRO A 16 0.72 -5.84 -14.79
N PHE A 17 0.70 -6.92 -14.00
CA PHE A 17 0.04 -6.92 -12.68
C PHE A 17 0.87 -7.57 -11.57
N ARG A 18 0.51 -7.23 -10.32
CA ARG A 18 0.99 -7.87 -9.08
C ARG A 18 -0.22 -8.17 -8.20
N LEU A 19 -0.77 -9.37 -8.28
CA LEU A 19 -2.00 -9.73 -7.56
C LEU A 19 -1.71 -10.68 -6.41
N ARG A 20 -2.28 -10.40 -5.24
CA ARG A 20 -2.28 -11.35 -4.12
C ARG A 20 -3.40 -12.38 -4.30
N ILE A 21 -3.06 -13.64 -4.09
CA ILE A 21 -4.04 -14.74 -4.04
C ILE A 21 -4.12 -15.32 -2.62
N ARG A 22 -5.22 -16.03 -2.32
CA ARG A 22 -5.40 -16.69 -1.01
C ARG A 22 -4.47 -17.89 -0.90
N HIS A 23 -4.04 -18.23 0.32
CA HIS A 23 -3.20 -19.41 0.57
C HIS A 23 -3.90 -20.72 0.20
N SER A 24 -5.23 -20.74 0.22
CA SER A 24 -6.04 -21.90 -0.20
C SER A 24 -6.15 -22.09 -1.71
N GLU A 25 -5.71 -21.12 -2.53
CA GLU A 25 -5.81 -21.22 -3.98
C GLU A 25 -4.92 -22.32 -4.56
N LEU A 26 -5.45 -23.02 -5.56
CA LEU A 26 -4.78 -24.15 -6.19
C LEU A 26 -3.80 -23.68 -7.27
N ILE A 27 -2.56 -24.12 -7.14
CA ILE A 27 -1.46 -23.85 -8.07
C ILE A 27 -0.99 -25.17 -8.67
N SER A 28 -0.78 -25.20 -9.98
CA SER A 28 -0.23 -26.40 -10.64
C SER A 28 1.23 -26.65 -10.23
N PRO A 29 1.71 -27.90 -10.27
CA PRO A 29 3.15 -28.18 -10.31
C PRO A 29 3.76 -27.80 -11.69
N LYS A 30 5.10 -27.88 -11.80
CA LYS A 30 5.84 -27.61 -13.05
C LYS A 30 5.64 -28.70 -14.10
N LEU A 31 5.66 -29.98 -13.68
CA LEU A 31 5.79 -31.16 -14.53
C LEU A 31 4.52 -32.04 -14.51
N GLY A 32 3.36 -31.42 -14.69
CA GLY A 32 2.08 -32.14 -14.59
C GLY A 32 1.81 -32.72 -13.19
N GLY A 33 0.57 -33.15 -12.95
CA GLY A 33 0.15 -33.71 -11.66
C GLY A 33 -0.80 -32.83 -10.85
N THR A 34 -1.12 -33.28 -9.64
CA THR A 34 -2.19 -32.72 -8.81
C THR A 34 -1.86 -31.30 -8.35
N ARG A 35 -2.80 -30.38 -8.55
CA ARG A 35 -2.69 -29.00 -8.04
C ARG A 35 -2.65 -29.02 -6.51
N ARG A 36 -1.85 -28.13 -5.93
CA ARG A 36 -1.70 -28.01 -4.47
C ARG A 36 -2.12 -26.60 -4.04
N SER A 37 -2.61 -26.47 -2.81
CA SER A 37 -2.84 -25.15 -2.24
C SER A 37 -1.53 -24.38 -2.12
N GLY A 38 -1.59 -23.06 -2.25
CA GLY A 38 -0.46 -22.19 -2.02
C GLY A 38 0.18 -22.37 -0.64
N GLU A 39 -0.62 -22.62 0.39
CA GLU A 39 -0.14 -22.95 1.73
C GLU A 39 0.81 -24.15 1.71
N ARG A 40 0.37 -25.30 1.17
CA ARG A 40 1.22 -26.50 1.07
C ARG A 40 2.42 -26.30 0.16
N MET A 41 2.31 -25.42 -0.83
CA MET A 41 3.40 -25.16 -1.77
C MET A 41 4.54 -24.32 -1.15
N PHE A 42 4.21 -23.50 -0.15
CA PHE A 42 5.14 -22.59 0.52
C PHE A 42 5.30 -22.85 2.03
N ASP A 43 4.87 -24.02 2.51
CA ASP A 43 4.92 -24.42 3.92
C ASP A 43 6.33 -24.38 4.52
N SER A 44 7.35 -24.69 3.70
CA SER A 44 8.74 -24.67 4.14
C SER A 44 9.38 -23.29 4.25
N LEU A 45 8.66 -22.21 3.95
CA LEU A 45 9.18 -20.84 4.12
C LEU A 45 9.22 -20.45 5.60
N ARG A 46 10.33 -19.86 6.03
CA ARG A 46 10.47 -19.24 7.36
C ARG A 46 10.10 -17.74 7.28
N PRO A 47 9.74 -17.09 8.40
CA PRO A 47 9.52 -15.64 8.42
C PRO A 47 10.71 -14.86 7.84
N GLY A 48 10.43 -13.92 6.94
CA GLY A 48 11.44 -13.15 6.19
C GLY A 48 11.92 -13.82 4.90
N GLU A 49 11.62 -15.09 4.68
CA GLU A 49 11.99 -15.78 3.44
C GLU A 49 10.95 -15.59 2.34
N PHE A 50 11.42 -15.73 1.11
CA PHE A 50 10.56 -15.82 -0.06
C PHE A 50 11.08 -16.88 -1.03
N ARG A 51 10.18 -17.37 -1.89
CA ARG A 51 10.49 -18.32 -2.95
C ARG A 51 9.67 -18.00 -4.19
N GLN A 52 10.36 -17.80 -5.29
CA GLN A 52 9.77 -17.76 -6.62
C GLN A 52 9.74 -19.18 -7.20
N LEU A 53 8.59 -19.60 -7.74
CA LEU A 53 8.51 -20.87 -8.45
C LEU A 53 9.16 -20.75 -9.84
N SER A 54 9.90 -21.79 -10.24
CA SER A 54 10.58 -21.81 -11.53
C SER A 54 9.60 -21.97 -12.70
N GLY A 55 9.49 -20.96 -13.57
CA GLY A 55 8.56 -20.95 -14.70
C GLY A 55 7.10 -20.66 -14.32
N ARG A 56 6.23 -20.51 -15.32
CA ARG A 56 4.81 -20.20 -15.11
C ARG A 56 4.05 -21.39 -14.50
N ARG A 57 2.98 -21.10 -13.77
CA ARG A 57 2.02 -22.05 -13.18
C ARG A 57 0.61 -21.70 -13.56
N TRP A 58 -0.25 -22.72 -13.60
CA TRP A 58 -1.68 -22.50 -13.78
C TRP A 58 -2.32 -22.08 -12.46
N VAL A 59 -2.89 -20.88 -12.45
CA VAL A 59 -3.72 -20.32 -11.38
C VAL A 59 -4.99 -19.77 -12.03
N TRP A 60 -6.16 -20.16 -11.53
CA TRP A 60 -7.46 -19.77 -12.10
C TRP A 60 -7.61 -19.99 -13.62
N GLY A 61 -6.94 -21.01 -14.16
CA GLY A 61 -6.99 -21.31 -15.59
C GLY A 61 -6.16 -20.36 -16.47
N ARG A 62 -5.21 -19.62 -15.90
CA ARG A 62 -4.23 -18.80 -16.63
C ARG A 62 -2.80 -19.13 -16.20
N GLN A 63 -1.83 -18.98 -17.10
CA GLN A 63 -0.42 -19.20 -16.80
C GLN A 63 0.24 -17.92 -16.30
N VAL A 64 0.72 -17.94 -15.06
CA VAL A 64 1.32 -16.80 -14.37
C VAL A 64 2.55 -17.22 -13.59
N TYR A 65 3.47 -16.29 -13.32
CA TYR A 65 4.52 -16.52 -12.32
C TYR A 65 3.93 -16.44 -10.92
N VAL A 66 4.48 -17.23 -10.00
CA VAL A 66 4.01 -17.30 -8.61
C VAL A 66 5.18 -17.12 -7.67
N ILE A 67 5.01 -16.22 -6.70
CA ILE A 67 5.98 -15.90 -5.67
C ILE A 67 5.29 -16.04 -4.31
N GLY A 68 5.86 -16.84 -3.42
CA GLY A 68 5.45 -16.92 -2.02
C GLY A 68 6.46 -16.22 -1.12
N SER A 69 5.99 -15.50 -0.10
CA SER A 69 6.83 -14.87 0.92
C SER A 69 6.15 -14.97 2.27
N ARG A 70 6.93 -15.19 3.34
CA ARG A 70 6.43 -15.17 4.71
C ARG A 70 6.87 -13.86 5.34
N LEU A 71 5.92 -13.02 5.74
CA LEU A 71 6.23 -11.69 6.27
C LEU A 71 7.06 -11.81 7.56
N ALA A 72 8.16 -11.05 7.65
CA ALA A 72 9.05 -11.10 8.81
C ALA A 72 8.34 -10.70 10.11
N ASP A 73 7.52 -9.65 10.06
CA ASP A 73 6.85 -9.10 11.25
C ASP A 73 5.71 -9.98 11.78
N SER A 74 4.89 -10.55 10.88
CA SER A 74 3.65 -11.26 11.26
C SER A 74 3.72 -12.78 11.05
N GLY A 75 4.71 -13.28 10.33
CA GLY A 75 4.75 -14.68 9.88
C GLY A 75 3.66 -15.05 8.87
N GLU A 76 2.85 -14.08 8.40
CA GLU A 76 1.76 -14.33 7.47
C GLU A 76 2.29 -14.73 6.08
N LEU A 77 1.66 -15.74 5.47
CA LEU A 77 1.97 -16.15 4.11
C LEU A 77 1.32 -15.21 3.09
N LEU A 78 2.16 -14.54 2.32
CA LEU A 78 1.81 -13.74 1.16
C LEU A 78 2.12 -14.52 -0.12
N ILE A 79 1.12 -14.70 -0.98
CA ILE A 79 1.30 -15.32 -2.30
C ILE A 79 0.91 -14.32 -3.37
N LEU A 80 1.84 -14.04 -4.28
CA LEU A 80 1.67 -13.13 -5.40
C LEU A 80 1.69 -13.90 -6.72
N ILE A 81 0.86 -13.44 -7.65
CA ILE A 81 0.87 -13.83 -9.06
C ILE A 81 1.16 -12.62 -9.94
N THR A 82 1.90 -12.84 -11.02
CA THR A 82 2.25 -11.81 -12.00
C THR A 82 2.44 -12.41 -13.40
N ASN A 83 2.17 -11.63 -14.45
CA ASN A 83 2.49 -11.98 -15.85
C ASN A 83 3.88 -11.51 -16.30
N ALA A 84 4.50 -10.55 -15.60
CA ALA A 84 5.78 -9.94 -15.97
C ALA A 84 6.74 -9.76 -14.78
N CYS A 85 8.04 -9.80 -15.05
CA CYS A 85 9.14 -9.46 -14.13
C CYS A 85 8.98 -10.01 -12.69
N PRO A 86 8.86 -11.33 -12.49
CA PRO A 86 8.63 -11.94 -11.17
C PRO A 86 9.67 -11.57 -10.11
N GLU A 87 10.91 -11.29 -10.51
CA GLU A 87 12.01 -10.83 -9.67
C GLU A 87 11.73 -9.50 -8.96
N THR A 88 10.92 -8.62 -9.58
CA THR A 88 10.52 -7.32 -9.02
C THR A 88 9.16 -7.38 -8.30
N ALA A 89 8.48 -8.53 -8.30
CA ALA A 89 7.09 -8.60 -7.87
C ALA A 89 6.87 -8.27 -6.40
N LEU A 90 7.74 -8.74 -5.52
CA LEU A 90 7.67 -8.45 -4.08
C LEU A 90 7.94 -6.98 -3.76
N PRO A 91 9.05 -6.35 -4.20
CA PRO A 91 9.29 -4.93 -3.90
C PRO A 91 8.24 -4.02 -4.53
N ASP A 92 7.72 -4.34 -5.72
CA ASP A 92 6.62 -3.59 -6.33
C ASP A 92 5.35 -3.68 -5.47
N TYR A 93 4.99 -4.90 -5.05
CA TYR A 93 3.80 -5.12 -4.24
C TYR A 93 3.91 -4.48 -2.85
N ALA A 94 5.13 -4.37 -2.29
CA ALA A 94 5.36 -3.68 -1.02
C ALA A 94 4.96 -2.20 -1.07
N ARG A 95 5.06 -1.53 -2.25
CA ARG A 95 4.63 -0.13 -2.42
C ARG A 95 3.13 0.07 -2.23
N ARG A 96 2.32 -0.99 -2.38
CA ARG A 96 0.86 -0.96 -2.16
C ARG A 96 0.48 -0.50 -0.75
N TRP A 97 1.33 -0.76 0.24
CA TRP A 97 1.14 -0.30 1.62
C TRP A 97 1.05 1.25 1.71
N GLY A 98 1.71 1.96 0.80
CA GLY A 98 1.59 3.42 0.67
C GLY A 98 0.16 3.86 0.33
N ILE A 99 -0.49 3.14 -0.60
CA ILE A 99 -1.87 3.42 -1.02
C ILE A 99 -2.86 3.10 0.11
N GLU A 100 -2.66 2.02 0.85
CA GLU A 100 -3.49 1.72 2.05
C GLU A 100 -3.38 2.81 3.12
N ASN A 101 -2.20 3.41 3.28
CA ASN A 101 -2.02 4.54 4.18
C ASN A 101 -2.74 5.80 3.68
N LEU A 102 -2.71 6.07 2.37
CA LEU A 102 -3.48 7.15 1.76
C LEU A 102 -4.99 6.96 1.97
N PHE A 103 -5.54 5.78 1.63
CA PHE A 103 -6.97 5.52 1.87
C PHE A 103 -7.33 5.60 3.35
N GLY A 104 -6.46 5.13 4.24
CA GLY A 104 -6.62 5.32 5.67
C GLY A 104 -6.73 6.78 6.09
N ALA A 105 -5.82 7.61 5.58
CA ALA A 105 -5.77 9.04 5.83
C ALA A 105 -7.00 9.78 5.29
N LEU A 106 -7.51 9.40 4.12
CA LEU A 106 -8.73 9.98 3.55
C LEU A 106 -9.98 9.62 4.38
N LYS A 107 -10.02 8.42 4.96
CA LYS A 107 -11.12 7.94 5.80
C LYS A 107 -10.94 8.38 7.26
N THR A 108 -11.26 7.49 8.20
CA THR A 108 -11.35 7.75 9.63
C THR A 108 -10.03 8.11 10.33
N ARG A 109 -8.86 7.83 9.72
CA ARG A 109 -7.55 8.14 10.35
C ARG A 109 -7.10 9.59 10.15
N GLY A 110 -7.78 10.36 9.29
CA GLY A 110 -7.40 11.74 8.97
C GLY A 110 -8.61 12.61 8.62
N PHE A 111 -8.90 12.72 7.32
CA PHE A 111 -9.83 13.70 6.77
C PHE A 111 -11.31 13.35 6.92
N CYS A 112 -11.64 12.12 7.33
CA CYS A 112 -13.01 11.66 7.55
C CYS A 112 -13.91 11.86 6.32
N LEU A 113 -13.40 11.63 5.11
CA LEU A 113 -14.14 11.83 3.86
C LEU A 113 -15.51 11.13 3.87
N GLU A 114 -15.60 9.92 4.41
CA GLU A 114 -16.85 9.14 4.47
C GLU A 114 -17.94 9.80 5.34
N SER A 115 -17.59 10.63 6.33
CA SER A 115 -18.57 11.32 7.18
C SER A 115 -19.19 12.55 6.52
N THR A 116 -18.67 12.98 5.36
CA THR A 116 -19.23 14.12 4.62
C THR A 116 -20.50 13.76 3.85
N HIS A 117 -20.77 12.46 3.67
CA HIS A 117 -21.91 11.93 2.90
C HIS A 117 -22.08 12.52 1.48
N PHE A 118 -21.00 13.06 0.88
CA PHE A 118 -21.04 13.55 -0.50
C PHE A 118 -21.35 12.40 -1.46
N LYS A 119 -22.44 12.54 -2.22
CA LYS A 119 -22.87 11.59 -3.26
C LYS A 119 -22.68 12.10 -4.68
N ASP A 120 -22.49 13.41 -4.84
CA ASP A 120 -22.29 14.04 -6.14
C ASP A 120 -20.86 13.77 -6.67
N PRO A 121 -20.71 13.12 -7.85
CA PRO A 121 -19.39 12.73 -8.36
C PRO A 121 -18.47 13.92 -8.65
N GLU A 122 -19.01 15.03 -9.14
CA GLU A 122 -18.21 16.19 -9.51
C GLU A 122 -17.67 16.92 -8.27
N ARG A 123 -18.51 17.12 -7.26
CA ARG A 123 -18.08 17.65 -5.95
C ARG A 123 -17.09 16.72 -5.26
N LEU A 124 -17.28 15.40 -5.35
CA LEU A 124 -16.34 14.44 -4.81
C LEU A 124 -14.98 14.54 -5.50
N SER A 125 -14.96 14.70 -6.83
CA SER A 125 -13.71 14.90 -7.58
C SER A 125 -12.95 16.15 -7.10
N ARG A 126 -13.65 17.29 -6.98
CA ARG A 126 -13.05 18.54 -6.48
C ARG A 126 -12.54 18.40 -5.04
N LEU A 127 -13.32 17.73 -4.17
CA LEU A 127 -12.91 17.46 -2.80
C LEU A 127 -11.68 16.56 -2.74
N LEU A 128 -11.61 15.51 -3.55
CA LEU A 128 -10.43 14.65 -3.63
C LEU A 128 -9.19 15.43 -4.06
N ALA A 129 -9.30 16.35 -5.02
CA ALA A 129 -8.18 17.21 -5.41
C ALA A 129 -7.65 18.05 -4.23
N LEU A 130 -8.56 18.66 -3.46
CA LEU A 130 -8.19 19.42 -2.24
C LEU A 130 -7.57 18.52 -1.17
N LEU A 131 -8.12 17.32 -0.97
CA LEU A 131 -7.58 16.35 0.00
C LEU A 131 -6.20 15.83 -0.43
N SER A 132 -5.93 15.69 -1.73
CA SER A 132 -4.60 15.32 -2.24
C SER A 132 -3.55 16.40 -1.92
N LEU A 133 -3.90 17.68 -2.03
CA LEU A 133 -3.04 18.79 -1.63
C LEU A 133 -2.82 18.79 -0.11
N ALA A 134 -3.90 18.67 0.67
CA ALA A 134 -3.81 18.62 2.13
C ALA A 134 -3.00 17.41 2.63
N PHE A 135 -3.15 16.26 1.99
CA PHE A 135 -2.36 15.06 2.29
C PHE A 135 -0.87 15.28 2.02
N THR A 136 -0.54 15.85 0.85
CA THR A 136 0.84 16.19 0.49
C THR A 136 1.45 17.16 1.49
N TRP A 137 0.69 18.17 1.91
CA TRP A 137 1.12 19.12 2.92
C TRP A 137 1.42 18.44 4.26
N ALA A 138 0.48 17.64 4.77
CA ALA A 138 0.66 16.88 6.00
C ALA A 138 1.87 15.93 5.92
N MET A 139 2.11 15.30 4.77
CA MET A 139 3.29 14.46 4.56
C MET A 139 4.59 15.26 4.62
N LYS A 140 4.66 16.42 3.96
CA LYS A 140 5.83 17.30 4.00
C LYS A 140 6.13 17.82 5.40
N VAL A 141 5.11 18.31 6.11
CA VAL A 141 5.24 18.76 7.51
C VAL A 141 5.71 17.61 8.41
N GLY A 142 5.13 16.42 8.25
CA GLY A 142 5.53 15.23 8.99
C GLY A 142 6.98 14.84 8.75
N LEU A 143 7.45 14.94 7.50
CA LEU A 143 8.85 14.70 7.14
C LEU A 143 9.79 15.73 7.78
N TRP A 144 9.43 17.02 7.69
CA TRP A 144 10.20 18.11 8.32
C TRP A 144 10.33 17.90 9.83
N ILE A 145 9.23 17.59 10.52
CA ILE A 145 9.26 17.27 11.95
C ILE A 145 10.13 16.06 12.23
N HIS A 146 10.01 15.00 11.42
CA HIS A 146 10.79 13.77 11.58
C HIS A 146 12.30 14.00 11.40
N GLN A 147 12.71 14.90 10.50
CA GLN A 147 14.11 15.25 10.30
C GLN A 147 14.69 16.02 11.49
N GLY A 148 13.92 16.90 12.12
CA GLY A 148 14.35 17.62 13.32
C GLY A 148 14.25 16.78 14.61
N SER A 149 13.20 15.95 14.72
CA SER A 149 12.93 15.06 15.85
C SER A 149 12.43 13.71 15.34
N PRO A 150 13.34 12.72 15.20
CA PRO A 150 12.99 11.42 14.67
C PRO A 150 11.87 10.73 15.45
N ILE A 151 10.89 10.24 14.71
CA ILE A 151 9.77 9.47 15.25
C ILE A 151 10.32 8.10 15.66
N PRO A 152 10.17 7.67 16.93
CA PRO A 152 10.81 6.46 17.42
C PRO A 152 10.25 5.22 16.72
N LEU A 153 11.14 4.25 16.49
CA LEU A 153 10.77 2.92 16.02
C LEU A 153 10.30 2.08 17.21
N LYS A 154 9.25 1.28 16.99
CA LYS A 154 8.78 0.26 17.93
C LYS A 154 9.49 -1.07 17.68
N ALA A 155 9.36 -2.02 18.60
CA ALA A 155 10.00 -3.35 18.54
C ALA A 155 9.77 -4.10 17.21
N HIS A 156 8.62 -3.89 16.57
CA HIS A 156 8.29 -4.46 15.26
C HIS A 156 8.89 -3.66 14.06
N GLY A 157 9.93 -2.85 14.27
CA GLY A 157 10.66 -2.14 13.21
C GLY A 157 9.92 -0.99 12.52
N ARG A 158 8.70 -0.63 12.94
CA ARG A 158 7.90 0.46 12.34
C ARG A 158 7.84 1.66 13.27
N ARG A 159 7.74 2.86 12.69
CA ARG A 159 7.56 4.12 13.42
C ARG A 159 6.32 4.06 14.31
N SER A 160 6.42 4.67 15.49
CA SER A 160 5.32 4.78 16.46
C SER A 160 4.11 5.55 15.90
N GLN A 161 4.37 6.47 14.98
CA GLN A 161 3.38 7.27 14.26
C GLN A 161 3.78 7.41 12.78
N SER A 162 2.80 7.49 11.89
CA SER A 162 3.06 7.77 10.47
C SER A 162 3.43 9.24 10.25
N LEU A 163 4.24 9.54 9.22
CA LEU A 163 4.60 10.92 8.86
C LEU A 163 3.34 11.76 8.62
N PHE A 164 2.38 11.22 7.86
CA PHE A 164 1.08 11.85 7.65
C PHE A 164 0.44 12.28 8.96
N ARG A 165 0.35 11.38 9.95
CA ARG A 165 -0.37 11.67 11.19
C ARG A 165 0.36 12.73 12.01
N THR A 166 1.69 12.64 12.11
CA THR A 166 2.51 13.65 12.78
C THR A 166 2.31 15.04 12.17
N GLY A 167 2.36 15.15 10.85
CA GLY A 167 2.14 16.44 10.17
C GLY A 167 0.69 16.91 10.19
N PHE A 168 -0.27 16.00 10.08
CA PHE A 168 -1.70 16.32 10.17
C PHE A 168 -2.06 16.87 11.55
N ASP A 169 -1.58 16.25 12.62
CA ASP A 169 -1.82 16.73 13.99
C ASP A 169 -1.16 18.10 14.22
N PHE A 170 0.02 18.33 13.65
CA PHE A 170 0.67 19.64 13.67
C PHE A 170 -0.17 20.70 12.94
N LEU A 171 -0.59 20.44 11.70
CA LEU A 171 -1.41 21.37 10.92
C LEU A 171 -2.73 21.67 11.63
N ARG A 172 -3.41 20.64 12.14
CA ARG A 172 -4.66 20.80 12.89
C ARG A 172 -4.49 21.71 14.11
N ARG A 173 -3.43 21.52 14.90
CA ARG A 173 -3.13 22.37 16.07
C ARG A 173 -2.84 23.81 15.68
N THR A 174 -2.07 24.00 14.61
CA THR A 174 -1.73 25.33 14.07
C THR A 174 -2.99 26.06 13.60
N PHE A 175 -3.86 25.41 12.82
CA PHE A 175 -5.09 26.01 12.32
C PHE A 175 -6.11 26.33 13.42
N SER A 176 -6.24 25.47 14.43
CA SER A 176 -7.16 25.72 15.55
C SER A 176 -6.68 26.85 16.48
N ASN A 177 -5.42 27.29 16.38
CA ASN A 177 -4.81 28.29 17.26
C ASN A 177 -3.95 29.29 16.45
N LEU A 178 -4.44 29.71 15.29
CA LEU A 178 -3.73 30.58 14.33
C LEU A 178 -3.06 31.83 14.95
N PRO A 179 -3.73 32.59 15.85
CA PRO A 179 -3.12 33.79 16.45
C PRO A 179 -1.87 33.49 17.27
N LEU A 180 -1.82 32.30 17.90
CA LEU A 180 -0.73 31.88 18.78
C LEU A 180 0.42 31.19 18.04
N PHE A 181 0.18 30.70 16.82
CA PHE A 181 1.14 29.89 16.05
C PHE A 181 1.44 30.46 14.66
N SER A 182 1.31 31.77 14.47
CA SER A 182 1.56 32.45 13.19
C SER A 182 2.93 32.13 12.60
N GLY A 183 4.01 32.07 13.40
CA GLY A 183 5.34 31.69 12.94
C GLY A 183 5.44 30.23 12.46
N ARG A 184 4.79 29.30 13.16
CA ARG A 184 4.72 27.87 12.77
C ARG A 184 3.87 27.67 11.52
N PHE A 185 2.84 28.49 11.35
CA PHE A 185 2.03 28.51 10.14
C PHE A 185 2.83 28.96 8.92
N HIS A 186 3.64 30.02 9.04
CA HIS A 186 4.54 30.46 7.96
C HIS A 186 5.56 29.39 7.58
N GLN A 187 6.18 28.72 8.55
CA GLN A 187 7.10 27.60 8.29
C GLN A 187 6.38 26.45 7.57
N ALA A 188 5.16 26.10 7.98
CA ALA A 188 4.38 25.07 7.30
C ALA A 188 4.00 25.46 5.87
N LEU A 189 3.67 26.73 5.62
CA LEU A 189 3.37 27.25 4.28
C LEU A 189 4.61 27.23 3.37
N GLN A 190 5.79 27.56 3.90
CA GLN A 190 7.05 27.50 3.14
C GLN A 190 7.37 26.09 2.63
N LEU A 191 6.90 25.04 3.30
CA LEU A 191 7.07 23.67 2.81
C LEU A 191 6.27 23.39 1.52
N LEU A 192 5.21 24.17 1.27
CA LEU A 192 4.40 24.08 0.05
C LEU A 192 4.92 24.98 -1.07
N SER A 193 5.66 26.06 -0.75
CA SER A 193 6.31 26.88 -1.78
C SER A 193 7.42 26.08 -2.45
N CYS A 194 7.47 26.11 -3.78
CA CYS A 194 8.52 25.49 -4.58
C CYS A 194 9.81 26.34 -4.65
N THR A 195 10.00 27.25 -3.69
CA THR A 195 11.17 28.12 -3.53
C THR A 195 12.04 27.59 -2.41
#